data_AF-A0A923XK14-F1
#
_entry.id   AF-A0A923XK14-F1
#
_cell.length_a   1.000
_cell.length_b   1.000
_cell.length_c   1.000
_cell.angle_alpha   90.00
_cell.angle_beta   90.00
_cell.angle_gamma   90.00
#
_symmetry.space_group_name_H-M   'P 1'
#
loop_
_entity.id
_entity.type
_entity.pdbx_description
1 polymer ?
#
loop_
_entity_poly.entity_id
_entity_poly.type
_entity_poly.pdbx_seq_one_letter_code
_entity_poly.pdbx_strand_id
1 'polypeptide(L)'
;EEVFMNQMTTGASNDFERATTLARDMVMRYGMTDALGPMVYAENEGEVFLGRSVTKTTNMSEQTMQKVDAEVRRIIDQQYSLARKLIEDNKDKMHAMAKALLEWETIDSEQLDDIMAGKEPRPPKDWTPRTPPSGTGGGAGGAPVTPEPAPSAA
;
A
#
# COMPACT_ATOMS: atom_id res chain seq x y z
N GLU A 1 7.02 6.23 5.43
CA GLU A 1 7.97 7.27 4.98
C GLU A 1 8.41 8.18 6.11
N GLU A 2 7.50 8.81 6.84
CA GLU A 2 7.86 9.67 8.00
C GLU A 2 8.86 9.00 8.96
N VAL A 3 8.58 7.78 9.43
CA VAL A 3 9.39 7.08 10.45
C VAL A 3 10.84 6.79 10.00
N PHE A 4 11.07 6.56 8.70
CA PHE A 4 12.37 6.11 8.18
C PHE A 4 13.12 7.18 7.39
N MET A 5 12.39 8.09 6.73
CA MET A 5 12.94 9.12 5.86
C MET A 5 12.74 10.54 6.44
N ASN A 6 11.94 10.70 7.51
CA ASN A 6 11.60 11.98 8.12
C ASN A 6 11.03 13.00 7.12
N GLN A 7 10.29 12.51 6.13
CA GLN A 7 9.70 13.33 5.07
C GLN A 7 8.22 12.97 4.90
N MET A 8 7.43 13.99 4.59
CA MET A 8 6.06 13.83 4.10
C MET A 8 6.06 14.00 2.58
N THR A 9 5.49 13.04 1.88
CA THR A 9 5.36 13.05 0.41
C THR A 9 3.89 13.21 0.02
N THR A 10 3.65 13.56 -1.24
CA THR A 10 2.30 13.65 -1.80
C THR A 10 1.73 12.30 -2.24
N GLY A 11 2.54 11.23 -2.20
CA GLY A 11 2.15 9.89 -2.65
C GLY A 11 1.00 9.27 -1.85
N ALA A 12 0.89 9.62 -0.56
CA ALA A 12 -0.15 9.13 0.34
C ALA A 12 -1.46 9.94 0.31
N SER A 13 -1.61 10.90 -0.61
CA SER A 13 -2.80 11.79 -0.69
C SER A 13 -4.12 11.01 -0.77
N ASN A 14 -4.18 9.99 -1.62
CA ASN A 14 -5.35 9.11 -1.77
C ASN A 14 -5.65 8.31 -0.49
N ASP A 15 -4.63 7.93 0.28
CA ASP A 15 -4.85 7.23 1.55
C ASP A 15 -5.48 8.14 2.60
N PHE A 16 -5.04 9.39 2.69
CA PHE A 16 -5.67 10.38 3.57
C PHE A 16 -7.11 10.68 3.18
N GLU A 17 -7.40 10.81 1.89
CA GLU A 17 -8.76 11.03 1.39
C GLU A 17 -9.69 9.87 1.75
N ARG A 18 -9.24 8.63 1.51
CA ARG A 18 -10.02 7.42 1.83
C ARG A 18 -10.22 7.25 3.33
N ALA A 19 -9.16 7.42 4.13
CA ALA A 19 -9.24 7.32 5.59
C ALA A 19 -10.19 8.37 6.17
N THR A 20 -10.10 9.62 5.69
CA THR A 20 -10.98 10.72 6.14
C THR A 20 -12.43 10.46 5.76
N THR A 21 -12.68 9.98 4.55
CA THR A 21 -14.04 9.64 4.07
C THR A 21 -14.63 8.51 4.90
N LEU A 22 -13.87 7.44 5.15
CA LEU A 22 -14.31 6.33 5.98
C LEU A 22 -14.61 6.78 7.42
N ALA A 23 -13.72 7.57 8.03
CA ALA A 23 -13.94 8.11 9.37
C ALA A 23 -15.20 8.99 9.43
N ARG A 24 -15.44 9.83 8.42
CA ARG A 24 -16.66 10.63 8.32
C ARG A 24 -17.91 9.75 8.23
N ASP A 25 -17.87 8.68 7.44
CA ASP A 25 -18.98 7.73 7.31
C ASP A 25 -19.24 6.96 8.62
N MET A 26 -18.19 6.56 9.33
CA MET A 26 -18.31 5.94 10.66
C MET A 26 -19.09 6.84 11.63
N VAL A 27 -18.81 8.15 11.59
CA VAL A 27 -19.45 9.14 12.46
C VAL A 27 -20.87 9.47 12.00
N MET A 28 -21.06 9.77 10.71
CA MET A 28 -22.30 10.35 10.20
C MET A 28 -23.30 9.32 9.67
N ARG A 29 -22.84 8.18 9.15
CA ARG A 29 -23.70 7.15 8.52
C ARG A 29 -23.91 5.93 9.40
N TYR A 30 -22.86 5.50 10.10
CA TYR A 30 -22.92 4.25 10.88
C TYR A 30 -23.18 4.45 12.37
N GLY A 31 -23.07 5.67 12.88
CA GLY A 31 -23.30 5.98 14.29
C GLY A 31 -22.28 5.29 15.22
N MET A 32 -21.05 5.08 14.75
CA MET A 32 -19.98 4.37 15.47
C MET A 32 -19.23 5.27 16.46
N THR A 33 -19.91 6.25 17.07
CA THR A 33 -19.30 7.13 18.07
C THR A 33 -20.21 7.35 19.27
N ASP A 34 -19.64 7.32 20.47
CA ASP A 34 -20.39 7.53 21.71
C ASP A 34 -20.85 8.99 21.86
N ALA A 35 -20.10 9.95 21.29
CA ALA A 35 -20.36 11.38 21.42
C ALA A 35 -21.61 11.85 20.67
N LEU A 36 -21.94 11.19 19.56
CA LEU A 36 -23.09 11.51 18.71
C LEU A 36 -24.17 10.43 18.75
N GLY A 37 -23.86 9.24 19.27
CA GLY A 37 -24.78 8.12 19.38
C GLY A 37 -25.11 7.49 18.02
N PRO A 38 -26.06 6.53 17.98
CA PRO A 38 -26.38 5.76 16.78
C PRO A 38 -27.22 6.53 15.74
N MET A 39 -27.28 7.86 15.83
CA MET A 39 -28.10 8.67 14.94
C MET A 39 -27.39 8.89 13.59
N VAL A 40 -28.13 8.73 12.49
CA VAL A 40 -27.63 8.98 11.15
C VAL A 40 -27.81 10.45 10.81
N TYR A 41 -26.70 11.13 10.54
CA TYR A 41 -26.62 12.56 10.21
C TYR A 41 -26.49 12.82 8.72
N ALA A 42 -26.07 11.81 7.94
CA ALA A 42 -25.93 11.89 6.50
C ALA A 42 -26.96 10.96 5.83
N GLU A 43 -27.77 11.53 4.94
CA GLU A 43 -28.63 10.73 4.09
C GLU A 43 -27.81 10.09 2.98
N ASN A 44 -28.19 8.87 2.57
CA ASN A 44 -27.49 8.12 1.54
C ASN A 44 -27.49 8.90 0.21
N GLU A 45 -26.33 9.24 -0.32
CA GLU A 45 -26.17 9.91 -1.63
C GLU A 45 -26.51 8.99 -2.83
N GLY A 46 -26.89 7.73 -2.55
CA GLY A 46 -27.15 6.69 -3.55
C GLY A 46 -28.52 6.69 -4.21
N GLU A 47 -29.48 7.53 -3.80
CA GLU A 47 -30.78 7.60 -4.50
C GLU A 47 -30.69 8.50 -5.74
N VAL A 48 -30.26 7.89 -6.85
CA VAL A 48 -30.41 8.46 -8.20
C VAL A 48 -31.88 8.32 -8.63
N PHE A 49 -32.76 9.15 -8.08
CA PHE A 49 -34.18 9.14 -8.47
C PHE A 49 -34.39 10.07 -9.69
N LEU A 50 -34.66 9.47 -10.86
CA LEU A 50 -35.29 10.09 -12.05
C LEU A 50 -34.90 11.56 -12.38
N GLY A 51 -33.61 11.81 -12.64
CA GLY A 51 -33.18 12.94 -13.49
C GLY A 51 -33.23 14.35 -12.88
N ARG A 52 -33.28 14.49 -11.55
CA ARG A 52 -33.00 15.77 -10.88
C ARG A 52 -31.96 15.56 -9.80
N SER A 53 -30.80 16.21 -9.92
CA SER A 53 -29.90 16.38 -8.78
C SER A 53 -30.66 17.20 -7.74
N VAL A 54 -31.24 16.54 -6.75
CA VAL A 54 -31.75 17.24 -5.58
C VAL A 54 -30.50 17.72 -4.86
N THR A 55 -30.20 19.02 -4.95
CA THR A 55 -29.24 19.67 -4.06
C THR A 55 -29.73 19.45 -2.63
N LYS A 56 -29.23 18.40 -1.98
CA LYS A 56 -29.68 17.98 -0.66
C LYS A 56 -28.94 18.83 0.37
N THR A 57 -29.63 19.82 0.91
CA THR A 57 -29.16 20.60 2.06
C THR A 57 -29.22 19.71 3.29
N THR A 58 -28.07 19.28 3.81
CA THR A 58 -27.97 18.65 5.12
C THR A 58 -28.39 19.67 6.19
N ASN A 59 -29.54 19.45 6.83
CA ASN A 59 -30.03 20.29 7.92
C ASN A 59 -29.31 19.94 9.23
N MET A 60 -27.98 20.12 9.26
CA MET A 60 -27.17 19.88 10.45
C MET A 60 -26.82 21.21 11.12
N SER A 61 -27.01 21.28 12.45
CA SER A 61 -26.58 22.45 13.21
C SER A 61 -25.05 22.60 13.17
N GLU A 62 -24.55 23.84 13.23
CA GLU A 62 -23.12 24.11 13.30
C GLU A 62 -22.46 23.40 14.50
N GLN A 63 -23.14 23.39 15.65
CA GLN A 63 -22.67 22.68 16.84
C GLN A 63 -22.49 21.18 16.59
N THR A 64 -23.38 20.57 15.80
CA THR A 64 -23.26 19.16 15.44
C THR A 64 -22.13 18.94 14.45
N MET A 65 -21.95 19.82 13.45
CA MET A 65 -20.82 19.73 12.50
C MET A 65 -19.48 19.82 13.22
N GLN A 66 -19.33 20.74 14.17
CA GLN A 66 -18.13 20.85 14.99
C GLN A 66 -17.84 19.56 15.78
N LYS A 67 -18.87 18.89 16.32
CA LYS A 67 -18.73 17.60 16.99
C LYS A 67 -18.31 16.49 16.03
N VAL A 68 -18.89 16.45 14.83
CA VAL A 68 -18.53 15.48 13.79
C VAL A 68 -17.06 15.64 13.40
N ASP A 69 -16.62 16.87 13.11
CA ASP A 69 -15.22 17.13 12.73
C ASP A 69 -14.24 16.77 13.85
N ALA A 70 -14.61 17.02 15.10
CA ALA A 70 -13.82 16.62 16.26
C ALA A 70 -13.67 15.10 16.37
N GLU A 71 -14.75 14.34 16.17
CA GLU A 71 -14.70 12.87 16.18
C GLU A 71 -13.90 12.30 15.00
N VAL A 72 -14.08 12.85 13.80
CA VAL A 72 -13.30 12.45 12.62
C VAL A 72 -11.81 12.66 12.88
N ARG A 73 -11.41 13.84 13.37
CA ARG A 73 -10.03 14.13 13.73
C ARG A 73 -9.51 13.15 14.79
N ARG A 74 -10.29 12.90 15.85
CA ARG A 74 -9.92 11.97 16.91
C ARG A 74 -9.65 10.56 16.36
N ILE A 75 -10.50 10.05 15.47
CA ILE A 75 -10.32 8.74 14.83
C ILE A 75 -9.02 8.72 14.02
N ILE A 76 -8.81 9.71 13.15
CA ILE A 76 -7.61 9.78 12.30
C ILE A 76 -6.34 9.86 13.14
N ASP A 77 -6.30 10.74 14.14
CA ASP A 77 -5.11 10.92 14.99
C ASP A 77 -4.77 9.64 15.79
N GLN A 78 -5.79 8.94 16.29
CA GLN A 78 -5.61 7.66 17.00
C GLN A 78 -5.08 6.57 16.07
N GLN A 79 -5.69 6.40 14.89
CA GLN A 79 -5.26 5.38 13.94
C GLN A 79 -3.88 5.69 13.37
N TYR A 80 -3.57 6.96 13.13
CA TYR A 80 -2.25 7.41 12.73
C TYR A 80 -1.19 7.06 13.76
N SER A 81 -1.46 7.39 15.04
CA SER A 81 -0.56 7.09 16.15
C SER A 81 -0.34 5.58 16.33
N LEU A 82 -1.42 4.79 16.19
CA LEU A 82 -1.34 3.33 16.24
C LEU A 82 -0.51 2.76 15.09
N ALA A 83 -0.76 3.20 13.86
CA ALA A 83 0.00 2.77 12.69
C ALA A 83 1.48 3.12 12.84
N ARG A 84 1.80 4.36 13.27
CA ARG A 84 3.16 4.80 13.55
C ARG A 84 3.84 3.89 14.57
N LYS A 85 3.17 3.59 15.68
CA LYS A 85 3.68 2.67 16.70
C LYS A 85 3.94 1.27 16.15
N LEU A 86 3.00 0.69 15.40
CA LEU A 86 3.16 -0.65 14.81
C LEU A 86 4.37 -0.71 13.87
N ILE A 87 4.59 0.33 13.07
CA ILE A 87 5.74 0.45 12.18
C ILE A 87 7.04 0.63 12.98
N GLU A 88 7.02 1.42 14.05
CA GLU A 88 8.17 1.63 14.92
C GLU A 88 8.57 0.36 15.70
N ASP A 89 7.58 -0.39 16.19
CA ASP A 89 7.77 -1.63 16.96
C ASP A 89 8.27 -2.78 16.05
N ASN A 90 8.05 -2.69 14.73
CA ASN A 90 8.43 -3.71 13.75
C ASN A 90 9.46 -3.20 12.71
N LYS A 91 10.34 -2.27 13.11
CA LYS A 91 11.36 -1.68 12.24
C LYS A 91 12.25 -2.71 11.55
N ASP A 92 12.62 -3.77 12.26
CA ASP A 92 13.40 -4.90 11.75
C ASP A 92 12.73 -5.55 10.53
N LYS A 93 11.44 -5.84 10.63
CA LYS A 93 10.64 -6.43 9.55
C LYS A 93 10.47 -5.48 8.38
N MET A 94 10.27 -4.19 8.65
CA MET A 94 10.19 -3.16 7.60
C MET A 94 11.49 -3.06 6.80
N HIS A 95 12.64 -3.12 7.44
CA HIS A 95 13.93 -3.14 6.76
C HIS A 95 14.14 -4.43 5.94
N ALA A 96 13.73 -5.58 6.47
CA ALA A 96 13.80 -6.85 5.74
C ALA A 96 12.91 -6.83 4.48
N MET A 97 11.66 -6.33 4.59
CA MET A 97 10.75 -6.15 3.46
C MET A 97 11.33 -5.19 2.41
N ALA A 98 11.85 -4.03 2.84
CA ALA A 98 12.45 -3.07 1.91
C ALA A 98 13.65 -3.66 1.16
N LYS A 99 14.52 -4.42 1.84
CA LYS A 99 15.65 -5.10 1.21
C LYS A 99 15.20 -6.16 0.20
N ALA A 100 14.18 -6.96 0.54
CA ALA A 100 13.63 -7.96 -0.35
C ALA A 100 13.01 -7.33 -1.61
N LEU A 101 12.25 -6.24 -1.44
CA LEU A 101 11.68 -5.47 -2.56
C LEU A 101 12.74 -4.80 -3.44
N LEU A 102 13.88 -4.37 -2.88
CA LEU A 102 14.98 -3.84 -3.68
C LEU A 102 15.66 -4.92 -4.53
N GLU A 103 15.74 -6.15 -4.03
CA GLU A 103 16.37 -7.27 -4.75
C GLU A 103 15.44 -7.87 -5.80
N TRP A 104 14.15 -8.00 -5.49
CA TRP A 104 13.19 -8.78 -6.29
C TRP A 104 12.05 -7.98 -6.89
N GLU A 105 11.92 -6.69 -6.57
CA GLU A 105 10.85 -5.78 -6.99
C GLU A 105 9.45 -6.14 -6.45
N THR A 106 9.13 -7.43 -6.33
CA THR A 106 7.87 -7.97 -5.80
C THR A 106 8.16 -9.04 -4.75
N ILE A 107 7.31 -9.11 -3.72
CA ILE A 107 7.30 -10.18 -2.72
C ILE A 107 5.91 -10.80 -2.62
N ASP A 108 5.86 -12.12 -2.50
CA ASP A 108 4.64 -12.90 -2.32
C ASP A 108 4.30 -13.09 -0.84
N SER A 109 3.08 -13.54 -0.56
CA SER A 109 2.60 -13.78 0.82
C SER A 109 3.48 -14.75 1.59
N GLU A 110 3.99 -15.83 0.97
CA GLU A 110 4.90 -16.77 1.64
C GLU A 110 6.20 -16.09 2.11
N GLN A 111 6.72 -15.14 1.33
CA GLN A 111 7.94 -14.39 1.67
C GLN A 111 7.66 -13.37 2.78
N LEU A 112 6.47 -12.75 2.75
CA LEU A 112 6.01 -11.87 3.82
C LEU A 112 5.87 -12.65 5.14
N ASP A 113 5.27 -13.84 5.12
CA ASP A 113 5.13 -14.69 6.31
C ASP A 113 6.48 -15.07 6.92
N ASP A 114 7.47 -15.38 6.08
CA ASP A 114 8.85 -15.64 6.52
C ASP A 114 9.43 -14.41 7.24
N ILE A 115 9.28 -13.21 6.68
CA ILE A 115 9.74 -11.95 7.31
C ILE A 115 9.01 -11.68 8.61
N MET A 116 7.68 -11.90 8.65
CA MET A 116 6.87 -11.72 9.85
C MET A 116 7.27 -12.67 10.97
N ALA A 117 7.73 -13.88 10.62
CA ALA A 117 8.29 -14.86 11.55
C ALA A 117 9.76 -14.59 11.95
N GLY A 118 10.37 -13.51 11.43
CA GLY A 118 11.77 -13.16 11.69
C GLY A 118 12.79 -14.03 10.95
N LYS A 119 12.37 -14.72 9.89
CA LYS A 119 13.24 -15.52 9.01
C LYS A 119 13.67 -14.69 7.81
N GLU A 120 14.76 -15.11 7.16
CA GLU A 120 15.11 -14.54 5.85
C GLU A 120 14.08 -14.98 4.81
N PRO A 121 13.58 -14.06 3.96
CA PRO A 121 12.62 -14.40 2.93
C PRO A 121 13.27 -15.29 1.88
N ARG A 122 12.54 -16.31 1.42
CA ARG A 122 12.96 -17.17 0.31
C ARG A 122 12.98 -16.38 -1.02
N PRO A 123 13.80 -16.78 -2.02
CA PRO A 123 13.73 -16.20 -3.36
C PRO A 123 12.38 -16.44 -4.05
N PRO A 124 11.94 -15.54 -4.95
CA PRO A 124 10.77 -15.76 -5.80
C PRO A 124 10.95 -16.99 -6.69
N LYS A 125 9.83 -17.66 -7.03
CA LYS A 125 9.82 -18.92 -7.78
C LYS A 125 10.47 -18.82 -9.17
N ASP A 126 10.38 -17.66 -9.80
CA ASP A 126 10.91 -17.40 -11.16
C ASP A 126 12.20 -16.56 -11.15
N TRP A 127 12.84 -16.38 -10.00
CA TRP A 127 14.01 -15.52 -9.89
C TRP A 127 15.28 -16.23 -10.37
N THR A 128 15.96 -15.60 -11.34
CA THR A 128 17.32 -15.97 -11.75
C THR A 128 18.31 -14.93 -11.24
N PRO A 129 19.40 -15.33 -10.55
CA PRO A 129 20.39 -14.37 -10.09
C PRO A 129 20.99 -13.63 -11.29
N ARG A 130 20.99 -12.29 -11.26
CA ARG A 130 21.82 -11.51 -12.19
C ARG A 130 23.28 -11.73 -11.82
N THR A 131 23.93 -12.73 -12.40
CA THR A 131 25.39 -12.77 -12.44
C THR A 131 25.87 -11.67 -13.39
N PRO A 132 26.60 -10.64 -12.93
CA PRO A 132 27.29 -9.75 -13.84
C PRO A 132 28.34 -10.56 -14.60
N PRO A 133 28.56 -10.31 -15.91
CA PRO A 133 29.61 -10.99 -16.64
C PRO A 133 30.95 -10.62 -15.98
N SER A 134 31.63 -11.62 -15.43
CA SER A 134 32.97 -11.45 -14.90
C SER A 134 33.89 -11.06 -16.06
N GLY A 135 34.25 -9.79 -16.13
CA GLY A 135 35.21 -9.27 -17.09
C GLY A 135 36.60 -9.85 -16.81
N THR A 136 36.96 -10.93 -17.48
CA THR A 136 38.36 -11.35 -17.64
C THR A 136 38.78 -11.10 -19.07
N GLY A 137 39.54 -10.03 -19.26
CA GLY A 137 40.27 -9.79 -20.50
C GLY A 137 41.47 -10.74 -20.65
N GLY A 138 41.67 -11.21 -21.87
CA GLY A 138 42.98 -11.58 -22.43
C GLY A 138 43.34 -13.07 -22.43
N GLY A 139 43.47 -13.66 -23.63
CA GLY A 139 44.41 -14.77 -23.88
C GLY A 139 43.93 -15.93 -24.75
N ALA A 140 44.29 -15.87 -26.03
CA ALA A 140 44.44 -16.92 -27.06
C ALA A 140 44.20 -18.42 -26.71
N GLY A 141 43.50 -19.12 -27.63
CA GLY A 141 43.55 -20.58 -27.78
C GLY A 141 42.51 -21.10 -28.78
N GLY A 142 42.95 -21.72 -29.88
CA GLY A 142 42.15 -21.96 -31.09
C GLY A 142 41.20 -23.17 -31.08
N ALA A 143 40.15 -23.04 -31.93
CA ALA A 143 39.51 -23.97 -32.88
C ALA A 143 39.28 -25.48 -32.54
N PRO A 144 38.32 -26.20 -33.19
CA PRO A 144 37.53 -25.81 -34.36
C PRO A 144 36.01 -26.03 -34.27
N VAL A 145 35.32 -25.29 -35.13
CA VAL A 145 33.94 -25.49 -35.58
C VAL A 145 33.86 -26.67 -36.54
N THR A 146 32.93 -27.60 -36.29
CA THR A 146 32.48 -28.60 -37.26
C THR A 146 31.25 -28.08 -38.01
N PRO A 147 31.27 -27.94 -39.35
CA PRO A 147 30.08 -27.58 -40.11
C PRO A 147 29.26 -28.83 -40.45
N GLU A 148 27.96 -28.76 -40.18
CA GLU A 148 26.95 -29.75 -40.60
C GLU A 148 26.58 -29.52 -42.08
N PRO A 149 26.45 -30.56 -42.93
CA PRO A 149 26.18 -30.38 -44.36
C PRO A 149 24.68 -30.19 -44.64
N ALA A 150 24.36 -29.24 -45.52
CA ALA A 150 23.01 -28.99 -46.02
C ALA A 150 22.50 -30.12 -46.94
N PRO A 151 21.20 -30.47 -46.92
CA PRO A 151 20.63 -31.44 -47.85
C PRO A 151 20.35 -30.82 -49.22
N SER A 152 20.86 -31.47 -50.28
CA SER A 152 20.57 -31.17 -51.68
C SER A 152 19.21 -31.72 -52.07
N ALA A 153 18.44 -30.90 -52.79
CA ALA A 153 17.23 -31.30 -53.49
C ALA A 153 17.52 -32.26 -54.66
N ALA A 154 16.58 -33.16 -54.91
CA ALA A 154 16.30 -33.81 -56.18
C ALA A 154 14.77 -33.96 -56.31
#